data_AF-A0A7S1TB14-F1
#
_entry.id   AF-A0A7S1TB14-F1
#
_cell.length_a   1.000
_cell.length_b   1.000
_cell.length_c   1.000
_cell.angle_alpha   90.00
_cell.angle_beta   90.00
_cell.angle_gamma   90.00
#
_symmetry.space_group_name_H-M   'P 1'
#
loop_
_entity.id
_entity.type
_entity.pdbx_description
1 polymer ?
#
loop_
_entity_poly.entity_id
_entity_poly.type
_entity_poly.pdbx_seq_one_letter_code
_entity_poly.pdbx_strand_id
1 'polypeptide(L)'
;PRTMSDGSFTCAPEGSLIRASNLARQSSFMTHGVFNMYHTEHELLRYMKSLESKDLSLVHSMISLGSCTMKLNSTSEMIPVTWPEICLPHPFTPIDQMKGYTAMFDSLVKDLADITGFYTVSLQPNSGAQGEYAGLMAIKKYHQSRGDHHRNVCIIPTSAHGTNPASAKMCGMKIVPVGCDDKGNIDMEEVREKAVKHRDTLAALMVTYPSTHGVFEATIKELCQIIHDNGGQVYMDGANMNAQVGICSPGEIGADVCHLNLHKTFCIPHGGGGPGMGPIGVAKQLAPFLPSHPVIPIRGEHEATAMGAVSAAPFGSSAILPISWMYVKMMGSEGLLEATKGAILNANYMMTRLSGAYEILYRGEKGRCAHEFIIDLRPFKASAGVSESDVAKRLQDYGFHSPTMSWPVAGTLMVEPTESESKAELDRFCDALLMIRQEIQEIEEGRIDAHNNPLKNAPHTADVISAADWPHPYSRRKGAYPASWVEAAKFWPTVGRVDDVFGDRNLCTCLDVESYVAEQKEQSEAL
;
A
#
# COMPACT_ATOMS: atom_id res chain seq x y z
N PRO A 1 -42.57 25.17 15.15
CA PRO A 1 -43.09 23.84 15.54
C PRO A 1 -43.96 23.24 14.42
N ARG A 2 -43.34 22.51 13.48
CA ARG A 2 -44.05 21.55 12.63
C ARG A 2 -43.86 20.20 13.28
N THR A 3 -44.92 19.68 13.88
CA THR A 3 -44.97 18.34 14.47
C THR A 3 -44.79 17.31 13.37
N MET A 4 -43.70 16.54 13.44
CA MET A 4 -43.52 15.29 12.72
C MET A 4 -44.43 14.24 13.36
N SER A 5 -45.67 14.17 12.89
CA SER A 5 -46.48 12.95 12.99
C SER A 5 -46.50 12.35 11.59
N ASP A 6 -46.28 11.04 11.48
CA ASP A 6 -46.20 10.21 10.27
C ASP A 6 -44.99 10.40 9.32
N GLY A 7 -43.92 9.66 9.59
CA GLY A 7 -42.77 9.48 8.70
C GLY A 7 -43.07 8.70 7.41
N SER A 8 -44.13 9.04 6.68
CA SER A 8 -44.35 8.52 5.32
C SER A 8 -43.88 9.55 4.30
N PHE A 9 -42.63 9.42 3.85
CA PHE A 9 -42.23 10.04 2.59
C PHE A 9 -42.91 9.26 1.45
N THR A 10 -44.14 9.63 1.09
CA THR A 10 -44.78 9.19 -0.15
C THR A 10 -44.15 9.93 -1.34
N CYS A 11 -42.88 9.63 -1.62
CA CYS A 11 -42.19 10.16 -2.78
C CYS A 11 -42.45 9.26 -4.00
N ALA A 12 -43.68 9.28 -4.52
CA ALA A 12 -43.95 8.92 -5.91
C ALA A 12 -45.27 9.57 -6.34
N PRO A 13 -45.32 10.25 -7.50
CA PRO A 13 -46.59 10.70 -8.06
C PRO A 13 -47.51 9.49 -8.29
N GLU A 14 -48.81 9.65 -8.02
CA GLU A 14 -49.84 8.70 -8.45
C GLU A 14 -49.66 8.41 -9.95
N GLY A 15 -49.40 7.14 -10.31
CA GLY A 15 -49.17 6.73 -11.71
C GLY A 15 -47.78 6.16 -12.05
N SER A 16 -46.93 5.83 -11.07
CA SER A 16 -45.66 5.13 -11.36
C SER A 16 -45.92 3.75 -12.01
N LEU A 17 -45.59 3.64 -13.31
CA LEU A 17 -45.63 2.38 -14.07
C LEU A 17 -44.79 1.28 -13.41
N ILE A 18 -43.69 1.64 -12.74
CA ILE A 18 -42.83 0.69 -12.03
C ILE A 18 -43.57 0.11 -10.81
N ARG A 19 -44.20 0.93 -9.97
CA ARG A 19 -44.97 0.46 -8.79
C ARG A 19 -46.18 -0.39 -9.17
N ALA A 20 -46.82 -0.10 -10.29
CA ALA A 20 -47.95 -0.87 -10.82
C ALA A 20 -47.53 -2.14 -11.59
N SER A 21 -46.22 -2.32 -11.85
CA SER A 21 -45.68 -3.48 -12.55
C SER A 21 -45.13 -4.53 -11.59
N ASN A 22 -44.83 -5.70 -12.13
CA ASN A 22 -44.08 -6.76 -11.46
C ASN A 22 -42.59 -6.43 -11.23
N LEU A 23 -42.11 -5.26 -11.64
CA LEU A 23 -40.74 -4.77 -11.37
C LEU A 23 -40.63 -3.97 -10.07
N ALA A 24 -41.76 -3.65 -9.42
CA ALA A 24 -41.77 -2.98 -8.14
C ALA A 24 -41.05 -3.82 -7.07
N ARG A 25 -39.97 -3.29 -6.46
CA ARG A 25 -39.27 -3.96 -5.37
C ARG A 25 -40.24 -4.20 -4.21
N GLN A 26 -40.40 -5.46 -3.82
CA GLN A 26 -41.24 -5.88 -2.69
C GLN A 26 -40.43 -6.19 -1.42
N SER A 27 -39.11 -6.38 -1.53
CA SER A 27 -38.23 -6.69 -0.40
C SER A 27 -37.83 -5.46 0.39
N SER A 28 -37.76 -5.60 1.72
CA SER A 28 -37.12 -4.62 2.60
C SER A 28 -35.60 -4.59 2.39
N PHE A 29 -34.96 -3.53 2.90
CA PHE A 29 -33.51 -3.33 2.86
C PHE A 29 -33.08 -2.40 3.98
N MET A 30 -31.78 -2.41 4.32
CA MET A 30 -31.21 -1.56 5.38
C MET A 30 -31.96 -1.71 6.71
N THR A 31 -32.39 -2.95 7.02
CA THR A 31 -33.19 -3.25 8.22
C THR A 31 -32.34 -3.37 9.49
N HIS A 32 -31.03 -3.59 9.37
CA HIS A 32 -30.11 -3.62 10.50
C HIS A 32 -30.15 -2.28 11.25
N GLY A 33 -30.04 -2.32 12.59
CA GLY A 33 -30.17 -1.16 13.45
C GLY A 33 -29.25 0.01 13.07
N VAL A 34 -28.03 -0.27 12.60
CA VAL A 34 -27.04 0.76 12.19
C VAL A 34 -27.59 1.77 11.17
N PHE A 35 -28.46 1.32 10.25
CA PHE A 35 -29.04 2.19 9.23
C PHE A 35 -30.23 3.01 9.74
N ASN A 36 -30.66 2.77 10.98
CA ASN A 36 -31.85 3.33 11.61
C ASN A 36 -31.52 4.12 12.91
N MET A 37 -30.25 4.24 13.29
CA MET A 37 -29.81 4.91 14.52
C MET A 37 -29.25 6.33 14.34
N TYR A 38 -28.70 6.67 13.17
CA TYR A 38 -27.91 7.91 12.98
C TYR A 38 -28.50 8.80 11.88
N HIS A 39 -29.74 9.28 12.06
CA HIS A 39 -30.46 10.05 11.04
C HIS A 39 -30.30 11.56 11.16
N THR A 40 -29.93 12.07 12.34
CA THR A 40 -29.59 13.48 12.49
C THR A 40 -28.12 13.73 12.17
N GLU A 41 -27.81 14.92 11.65
CA GLU A 41 -26.42 15.30 11.32
C GLU A 41 -25.48 15.16 12.51
N HIS A 42 -25.95 15.50 13.72
CA HIS A 42 -25.15 15.42 14.95
C HIS A 42 -24.90 13.97 15.40
N GLU A 43 -25.87 13.07 15.22
CA GLU A 43 -25.69 11.64 15.50
C GLU A 43 -24.71 11.01 14.52
N LEU A 44 -24.84 11.32 13.23
CA LEU A 44 -23.91 10.83 12.21
C LEU A 44 -22.49 11.38 12.45
N LEU A 45 -22.35 12.66 12.80
CA LEU A 45 -21.06 13.27 13.17
C LEU A 45 -20.40 12.51 14.33
N ARG A 46 -21.16 12.22 15.39
CA ARG A 46 -20.67 11.43 16.54
C ARG A 46 -20.31 10.01 16.15
N TYR A 47 -21.10 9.36 15.31
CA TYR A 47 -20.81 8.02 14.83
C TYR A 47 -19.51 7.99 14.02
N MET A 48 -19.35 8.88 13.03
CA MET A 48 -18.10 9.02 12.27
C MET A 48 -16.91 9.27 13.17
N LYS A 49 -17.01 10.21 14.12
CA LYS A 49 -15.91 10.48 15.06
C LYS A 49 -15.60 9.28 15.94
N SER A 50 -16.62 8.54 16.38
CA SER A 50 -16.44 7.34 17.21
C SER A 50 -15.70 6.22 16.49
N LEU A 51 -15.85 6.11 15.17
CA LEU A 51 -15.10 5.16 14.34
C LEU A 51 -13.69 5.67 14.10
N GLU A 52 -13.54 6.93 13.69
CA GLU A 52 -12.24 7.59 13.47
C GLU A 52 -11.32 7.48 14.70
N SER A 53 -11.87 7.65 15.91
CA SER A 53 -11.09 7.55 17.16
C SER A 53 -10.60 6.15 17.50
N LYS A 54 -11.04 5.10 16.80
CA LYS A 54 -10.52 3.73 16.98
C LYS A 54 -9.31 3.43 16.09
N ASP A 55 -9.10 4.24 15.06
CA ASP A 55 -8.13 3.96 14.00
C ASP A 55 -6.90 4.87 14.15
N LEU A 56 -5.75 4.25 14.43
CA LEU A 56 -4.49 4.97 14.47
C LEU A 56 -4.11 5.39 13.05
N SER A 57 -4.06 6.69 12.81
CA SER A 57 -3.64 7.31 11.55
C SER A 57 -2.45 8.26 11.75
N LEU A 58 -1.95 8.84 10.63
CA LEU A 58 -0.80 9.77 10.61
C LEU A 58 -0.99 11.06 11.43
N VAL A 59 -2.19 11.34 11.94
CA VAL A 59 -2.41 12.45 12.89
C VAL A 59 -1.90 12.13 14.31
N HIS A 60 -1.60 10.86 14.61
CA HIS A 60 -1.18 10.40 15.93
C HIS A 60 0.33 10.16 16.01
N SER A 61 0.86 9.34 15.09
CA SER A 61 2.26 8.92 15.04
C SER A 61 2.62 8.37 13.66
N MET A 62 3.91 8.19 13.42
CA MET A 62 4.48 7.55 12.25
C MET A 62 3.91 6.14 12.08
N ILE A 63 3.49 5.83 10.85
CA ILE A 63 3.12 4.48 10.42
C ILE A 63 4.22 3.98 9.48
N SER A 64 5.20 3.23 9.99
CA SER A 64 6.43 2.89 9.27
C SER A 64 6.31 1.63 8.40
N LEU A 65 5.20 1.50 7.67
CA LEU A 65 4.93 0.36 6.79
C LEU A 65 5.89 0.34 5.58
N GLY A 66 6.81 -0.63 5.56
CA GLY A 66 7.64 -0.94 4.40
C GLY A 66 6.82 -1.17 3.13
N SER A 67 7.33 -0.65 2.00
CA SER A 67 6.71 -0.63 0.68
C SER A 67 5.40 0.14 0.59
N CYS A 68 5.05 0.96 1.58
CA CYS A 68 3.81 1.75 1.57
C CYS A 68 4.06 3.26 1.45
N THR A 69 5.24 3.76 1.81
CA THR A 69 5.58 5.19 1.79
C THR A 69 4.50 6.05 2.44
N MET A 70 4.32 5.89 3.76
CA MET A 70 3.35 6.62 4.57
C MET A 70 3.78 8.08 4.84
N LYS A 71 4.00 8.84 3.76
CA LYS A 71 4.45 10.24 3.80
C LYS A 71 3.29 11.21 4.06
N LEU A 72 3.60 12.50 4.20
CA LEU A 72 2.62 13.56 4.32
C LEU A 72 1.64 13.58 3.14
N ASN A 73 0.34 13.64 3.45
CA ASN A 73 -0.71 14.05 2.51
C ASN A 73 -1.06 15.50 2.84
N SER A 74 -0.45 16.47 2.16
CA SER A 74 -0.54 17.87 2.57
C SER A 74 -1.94 18.43 2.39
N THR A 75 -2.41 19.24 3.34
CA THR A 75 -3.70 19.94 3.23
C THR A 75 -3.82 20.71 1.90
N SER A 76 -2.74 21.38 1.46
CA SER A 76 -2.73 22.13 0.20
C SER A 76 -2.91 21.23 -1.02
N GLU A 77 -2.40 20.00 -0.98
CA GLU A 77 -2.54 19.02 -2.06
C GLU A 77 -3.96 18.42 -2.08
N MET A 78 -4.60 18.30 -0.91
CA MET A 78 -5.93 17.72 -0.74
C MET A 78 -7.08 18.67 -1.09
N ILE A 79 -6.92 19.98 -0.86
CA ILE A 79 -7.97 20.99 -1.08
C ILE A 79 -8.62 20.91 -2.48
N PRO A 80 -7.88 20.77 -3.60
CA PRO A 80 -8.49 20.76 -4.93
C PRO A 80 -9.43 19.59 -5.21
N VAL A 81 -9.30 18.47 -4.49
CA VAL A 81 -10.09 17.25 -4.72
C VAL A 81 -11.59 17.51 -4.60
N THR A 82 -12.00 18.45 -3.74
CA THR A 82 -13.41 18.78 -3.48
C THR A 82 -13.88 20.06 -4.18
N TRP A 83 -13.06 20.67 -5.04
CA TRP A 83 -13.49 21.80 -5.86
C TRP A 83 -14.58 21.36 -6.84
N PRO A 84 -15.67 22.12 -7.00
CA PRO A 84 -16.75 21.80 -7.94
C PRO A 84 -16.24 21.52 -9.37
N GLU A 85 -15.22 22.24 -9.83
CA GLU A 85 -14.59 22.10 -11.14
C GLU A 85 -13.81 20.79 -11.31
N ILE A 86 -13.47 20.12 -10.21
CA ILE A 86 -12.74 18.85 -10.18
C ILE A 86 -13.69 17.68 -9.91
N CYS A 87 -14.56 17.76 -8.89
CA CYS A 87 -15.33 16.61 -8.42
C CYS A 87 -16.72 16.43 -9.03
N LEU A 88 -17.33 17.48 -9.61
CA LEU A 88 -18.66 17.40 -10.20
C LEU A 88 -18.72 16.95 -11.67
N PRO A 89 -17.71 17.22 -12.54
CA PRO A 89 -17.82 16.84 -13.94
C PRO A 89 -17.98 15.34 -14.16
N HIS A 90 -18.88 14.97 -15.08
CA HIS A 90 -19.05 13.58 -15.50
C HIS A 90 -17.83 13.13 -16.32
N PRO A 91 -17.30 11.89 -16.17
CA PRO A 91 -16.08 11.45 -16.85
C PRO A 91 -16.17 11.43 -18.40
N PHE A 92 -17.38 11.46 -18.96
CA PHE A 92 -17.64 11.52 -20.41
C PHE A 92 -18.16 12.88 -20.88
N THR A 93 -17.92 13.93 -20.09
CA THR A 93 -18.19 15.31 -20.51
C THR A 93 -17.38 15.62 -21.78
N PRO A 94 -17.95 16.34 -22.76
CA PRO A 94 -17.20 16.78 -23.93
C PRO A 94 -15.86 17.44 -23.56
N ILE A 95 -14.78 17.03 -24.24
CA ILE A 95 -13.40 17.43 -23.89
C ILE A 95 -13.20 18.95 -23.91
N ASP A 96 -13.92 19.67 -24.77
CA ASP A 96 -13.86 21.13 -24.87
C ASP A 96 -14.36 21.86 -23.62
N GLN A 97 -15.15 21.19 -22.77
CA GLN A 97 -15.57 21.68 -21.45
C GLN A 97 -14.55 21.33 -20.35
N MET A 98 -13.61 20.43 -20.64
CA MET A 98 -12.64 19.87 -19.68
C MET A 98 -11.21 20.37 -19.94
N LYS A 99 -11.06 21.62 -20.40
CA LYS A 99 -9.75 22.23 -20.70
C LYS A 99 -8.82 22.30 -19.49
N GLY A 100 -9.36 22.58 -18.31
CA GLY A 100 -8.59 22.60 -17.06
C GLY A 100 -7.98 21.24 -16.73
N TYR A 101 -8.79 20.19 -16.79
CA TYR A 101 -8.34 18.80 -16.65
C TYR A 101 -7.29 18.42 -17.70
N THR A 102 -7.52 18.78 -18.97
CA THR A 102 -6.57 18.51 -20.05
C THR A 102 -5.22 19.15 -19.78
N ALA A 103 -5.20 20.43 -19.40
CA ALA A 103 -3.96 21.14 -19.07
C ALA A 103 -3.23 20.53 -17.85
N MET A 104 -3.98 20.13 -16.82
CA MET A 104 -3.41 19.45 -15.64
C MET A 104 -2.83 18.07 -16.02
N PHE A 105 -3.54 17.29 -16.82
CA PHE A 105 -3.07 15.97 -17.29
C PHE A 105 -1.82 16.10 -18.14
N ASP A 106 -1.80 17.00 -19.12
CA ASP A 106 -0.63 17.22 -19.97
C ASP A 106 0.58 17.66 -19.13
N SER A 107 0.34 18.51 -18.12
CA SER A 107 1.37 18.95 -17.18
C SER A 107 1.91 17.79 -16.34
N LEU A 108 1.03 16.99 -15.75
CA LEU A 108 1.41 15.85 -14.91
C LEU A 108 2.09 14.74 -15.73
N VAL A 109 1.58 14.42 -16.92
CA VAL A 109 2.20 13.45 -17.84
C VAL A 109 3.61 13.87 -18.19
N LYS A 110 3.82 15.15 -18.49
CA LYS A 110 5.14 15.69 -18.79
C LYS A 110 6.09 15.54 -17.60
N ASP A 111 5.67 15.95 -16.42
CA ASP A 111 6.52 15.89 -15.22
C ASP A 111 6.85 14.44 -14.84
N LEU A 112 5.85 13.53 -14.88
CA LEU A 112 6.07 12.12 -14.58
C LEU A 112 6.96 11.44 -15.63
N ALA A 113 6.83 11.77 -16.91
CA ALA A 113 7.72 11.28 -17.96
C ALA A 113 9.17 11.72 -17.73
N ASP A 114 9.38 12.98 -17.35
CA ASP A 114 10.71 13.53 -17.02
C ASP A 114 11.32 12.85 -15.79
N ILE A 115 10.56 12.75 -14.68
CA ILE A 115 10.97 12.06 -13.44
C ILE A 115 11.38 10.61 -13.71
N THR A 116 10.70 9.95 -14.64
CA THR A 116 10.90 8.52 -14.91
C THR A 116 11.82 8.22 -16.08
N GLY A 117 12.24 9.24 -16.85
CA GLY A 117 13.03 9.06 -18.07
C GLY A 117 12.28 8.35 -19.20
N PHE A 118 10.95 8.35 -19.18
CA PHE A 118 10.12 7.70 -20.20
C PHE A 118 9.65 8.67 -21.31
N TYR A 119 9.17 8.10 -22.41
CA TYR A 119 8.68 8.89 -23.55
C TYR A 119 7.33 9.54 -23.26
N THR A 120 6.42 8.81 -22.60
CA THR A 120 5.09 9.31 -22.24
C THR A 120 4.48 8.49 -21.10
N VAL A 121 3.35 8.94 -20.57
CA VAL A 121 2.64 8.33 -19.45
C VAL A 121 1.16 8.14 -19.77
N SER A 122 0.60 6.97 -19.45
CA SER A 122 -0.85 6.77 -19.38
C SER A 122 -1.36 6.92 -17.95
N LEU A 123 -2.34 7.80 -17.76
CA LEU A 123 -3.01 8.03 -16.48
C LEU A 123 -4.25 7.13 -16.27
N GLN A 124 -4.54 6.19 -17.17
CA GLN A 124 -5.76 5.38 -17.08
C GLN A 124 -5.79 4.39 -15.90
N PRO A 125 -4.71 3.64 -15.59
CA PRO A 125 -4.76 2.63 -14.54
C PRO A 125 -4.96 3.25 -13.15
N ASN A 126 -5.94 2.75 -12.40
CA ASN A 126 -6.40 3.32 -11.12
C ASN A 126 -5.87 2.60 -9.87
N SER A 127 -4.83 1.77 -10.01
CA SER A 127 -4.08 1.16 -8.90
C SER A 127 -2.73 0.66 -9.40
N GLY A 128 -1.79 0.36 -8.50
CA GLY A 128 -0.48 -0.18 -8.90
C GLY A 128 -0.58 -1.50 -9.67
N ALA A 129 -1.39 -2.43 -9.17
CA ALA A 129 -1.67 -3.70 -9.85
C ALA A 129 -2.32 -3.50 -11.24
N GLN A 130 -3.19 -2.50 -11.40
CA GLN A 130 -3.74 -2.16 -12.71
C GLN A 130 -2.67 -1.57 -13.64
N GLY A 131 -1.70 -0.83 -13.10
CA GLY A 131 -0.52 -0.38 -13.82
C GLY A 131 0.36 -1.55 -14.30
N GLU A 132 0.59 -2.55 -13.44
CA GLU A 132 1.27 -3.80 -13.83
C GLU A 132 0.56 -4.51 -14.97
N TYR A 133 -0.75 -4.73 -14.82
CA TYR A 133 -1.56 -5.33 -15.87
C TYR A 133 -1.48 -4.53 -17.18
N ALA A 134 -1.64 -3.21 -17.13
CA ALA A 134 -1.57 -2.35 -18.31
C ALA A 134 -0.19 -2.39 -18.97
N GLY A 135 0.89 -2.33 -18.20
CA GLY A 135 2.26 -2.37 -18.72
C GLY A 135 2.59 -3.72 -19.38
N LEU A 136 2.22 -4.83 -18.75
CA LEU A 136 2.40 -6.15 -19.33
C LEU A 136 1.53 -6.38 -20.57
N MET A 137 0.34 -5.80 -20.62
CA MET A 137 -0.51 -5.82 -21.82
C MET A 137 0.09 -5.00 -22.96
N ALA A 138 0.71 -3.85 -22.67
CA ALA A 138 1.45 -3.06 -23.66
C ALA A 138 2.64 -3.87 -24.22
N ILE A 139 3.42 -4.55 -23.36
CA ILE A 139 4.50 -5.46 -23.78
C ILE A 139 3.94 -6.59 -24.67
N LYS A 140 2.84 -7.22 -24.26
CA LYS A 140 2.20 -8.29 -25.04
C LYS A 140 1.78 -7.80 -26.43
N LYS A 141 1.18 -6.62 -26.52
CA LYS A 141 0.78 -6.00 -27.79
C LYS A 141 1.97 -5.63 -28.67
N TYR A 142 3.05 -5.16 -28.08
CA TYR A 142 4.31 -4.89 -28.77
C TYR A 142 4.94 -6.15 -29.38
N HIS A 143 4.92 -7.29 -28.67
CA HIS A 143 5.36 -8.56 -29.26
C HIS A 143 4.43 -9.00 -30.39
N GLN A 144 3.12 -8.90 -30.21
CA GLN A 144 2.12 -9.24 -31.23
C GLN A 144 2.26 -8.39 -32.49
N SER A 145 2.57 -7.09 -32.38
CA SER A 145 2.73 -6.22 -33.56
C SER A 145 3.97 -6.54 -34.39
N ARG A 146 4.93 -7.28 -33.82
CA ARG A 146 6.14 -7.76 -34.51
C ARG A 146 6.01 -9.20 -35.02
N GLY A 147 4.86 -9.84 -34.85
CA GLY A 147 4.62 -11.25 -35.20
C GLY A 147 5.07 -12.25 -34.13
N ASP A 148 5.58 -11.78 -32.99
CA ASP A 148 6.09 -12.62 -31.89
C ASP A 148 4.97 -13.08 -30.94
N HIS A 149 3.86 -13.61 -31.49
CA HIS A 149 2.69 -14.03 -30.71
C HIS A 149 2.98 -15.14 -29.68
N HIS A 150 4.08 -15.85 -29.86
CA HIS A 150 4.51 -16.97 -29.03
C HIS A 150 5.30 -16.53 -27.77
N ARG A 151 5.73 -15.26 -27.68
CA ARG A 151 6.41 -14.73 -26.50
C ARG A 151 5.41 -14.52 -25.37
N ASN A 152 5.44 -15.40 -24.36
CA ASN A 152 4.54 -15.37 -23.22
C ASN A 152 5.21 -15.69 -21.87
N VAL A 153 6.53 -15.88 -21.82
CA VAL A 153 7.26 -16.13 -20.57
C VAL A 153 7.58 -14.82 -19.85
N CYS A 154 7.24 -14.75 -18.57
CA CYS A 154 7.57 -13.65 -17.69
C CYS A 154 8.51 -14.14 -16.58
N ILE A 155 9.74 -13.63 -16.53
CA ILE A 155 10.67 -13.88 -15.44
C ILE A 155 10.32 -12.96 -14.27
N ILE A 156 10.24 -13.50 -13.06
CA ILE A 156 9.86 -12.74 -11.85
C ILE A 156 10.72 -13.18 -10.66
N PRO A 157 11.48 -12.30 -10.00
CA PRO A 157 12.18 -12.63 -8.76
C PRO A 157 11.23 -13.08 -7.65
N THR A 158 11.65 -14.03 -6.82
CA THR A 158 10.85 -14.52 -5.68
C THR A 158 10.64 -13.47 -4.60
N SER A 159 11.45 -12.41 -4.60
CA SER A 159 11.30 -11.24 -3.73
C SER A 159 10.24 -10.25 -4.22
N ALA A 160 9.76 -10.36 -5.47
CA ALA A 160 8.80 -9.41 -6.03
C ALA A 160 7.48 -9.37 -5.24
N HIS A 161 6.79 -8.24 -5.28
CA HIS A 161 5.47 -8.10 -4.66
C HIS A 161 4.48 -9.10 -5.26
N GLY A 162 3.53 -9.57 -4.45
CA GLY A 162 2.58 -10.62 -4.84
C GLY A 162 1.65 -10.23 -6.00
N THR A 163 1.50 -8.93 -6.27
CA THR A 163 0.77 -8.43 -7.44
C THR A 163 1.47 -8.79 -8.74
N ASN A 164 2.81 -8.78 -8.79
CA ASN A 164 3.57 -9.04 -10.01
C ASN A 164 3.20 -10.39 -10.67
N PRO A 165 3.30 -11.55 -9.97
CA PRO A 165 2.87 -12.83 -10.55
C PRO A 165 1.35 -12.87 -10.81
N ALA A 166 0.52 -12.22 -10.01
CA ALA A 166 -0.92 -12.18 -10.24
C ALA A 166 -1.28 -11.43 -11.54
N SER A 167 -0.68 -10.26 -11.76
CA SER A 167 -0.82 -9.43 -12.97
C SER A 167 -0.29 -10.17 -14.20
N ALA A 168 0.88 -10.81 -14.12
CA ALA A 168 1.42 -11.63 -15.20
C ALA A 168 0.49 -12.80 -15.56
N LYS A 169 -0.07 -13.47 -14.56
CA LYS A 169 -1.04 -14.55 -14.78
C LYS A 169 -2.31 -14.04 -15.46
N MET A 170 -2.82 -12.87 -15.05
CA MET A 170 -3.99 -12.21 -15.64
C MET A 170 -3.76 -11.85 -17.12
N CYS A 171 -2.54 -11.46 -17.48
CA CYS A 171 -2.12 -11.23 -18.87
C CYS A 171 -1.96 -12.53 -19.69
N GLY A 172 -2.13 -13.70 -19.08
CA GLY A 172 -1.94 -15.00 -19.72
C GLY A 172 -0.48 -15.38 -19.94
N MET A 173 0.45 -14.80 -19.17
CA MET A 173 1.88 -15.13 -19.23
C MET A 173 2.20 -16.39 -18.41
N LYS A 174 3.25 -17.11 -18.81
CA LYS A 174 3.87 -18.19 -18.06
C LYS A 174 4.94 -17.62 -17.14
N ILE A 175 4.71 -17.70 -15.83
CA ILE A 175 5.63 -17.20 -14.82
C ILE A 175 6.79 -18.18 -14.66
N VAL A 176 8.01 -17.64 -14.71
CA VAL A 176 9.26 -18.35 -14.43
C VAL A 176 9.91 -17.61 -13.25
N PRO A 177 9.84 -18.16 -12.02
CA PRO A 177 10.43 -17.50 -10.86
C PRO A 177 11.96 -17.48 -10.98
N VAL A 178 12.67 -16.52 -10.39
CA VAL A 178 14.13 -16.55 -10.14
C VAL A 178 14.40 -16.28 -8.66
N GLY A 179 15.36 -16.96 -8.08
CA GLY A 179 15.73 -16.84 -6.68
C GLY A 179 16.52 -15.58 -6.38
N CYS A 180 16.90 -15.48 -5.11
CA CYS A 180 17.82 -14.46 -4.61
C CYS A 180 19.06 -15.13 -4.01
N ASP A 181 20.19 -14.43 -4.04
CA ASP A 181 21.41 -14.83 -3.33
C ASP A 181 21.26 -14.68 -1.79
N ASP A 182 22.25 -15.14 -1.04
CA ASP A 182 22.26 -15.04 0.44
C ASP A 182 22.22 -13.59 0.96
N LYS A 183 22.53 -12.61 0.11
CA LYS A 183 22.47 -11.17 0.42
C LYS A 183 21.16 -10.53 -0.04
N GLY A 184 20.22 -11.31 -0.57
CA GLY A 184 18.91 -10.85 -1.02
C GLY A 184 18.90 -10.17 -2.39
N ASN A 185 19.99 -10.21 -3.17
CA ASN A 185 20.00 -9.70 -4.54
C ASN A 185 19.44 -10.77 -5.49
N ILE A 186 19.02 -10.37 -6.70
CA ILE A 186 18.55 -11.31 -7.72
C ILE A 186 19.72 -12.23 -8.15
N ASP A 187 19.47 -13.54 -8.26
CA ASP A 187 20.45 -14.48 -8.80
C ASP A 187 20.67 -14.23 -10.30
N MET A 188 21.76 -13.53 -10.62
CA MET A 188 22.10 -13.15 -11.98
C MET A 188 22.42 -14.34 -12.89
N GLU A 189 23.02 -15.41 -12.36
CA GLU A 189 23.30 -16.61 -13.15
C GLU A 189 22.00 -17.32 -13.51
N GLU A 190 21.10 -17.48 -12.54
CA GLU A 190 19.81 -18.10 -12.77
C GLU A 190 18.95 -17.29 -13.77
N VAL A 191 19.03 -15.96 -13.72
CA VAL A 191 18.41 -15.10 -14.74
C VAL A 191 19.02 -15.35 -16.13
N ARG A 192 20.35 -15.40 -16.27
CA ARG A 192 20.99 -15.67 -17.57
C ARG A 192 20.57 -17.02 -18.12
N GLU A 193 20.60 -18.07 -17.29
CA GLU A 193 20.19 -19.41 -17.67
C GLU A 193 18.72 -19.44 -18.15
N LYS A 194 17.81 -18.80 -17.40
CA LYS A 194 16.38 -18.77 -17.75
C LYS A 194 16.08 -17.89 -18.95
N ALA A 195 16.76 -16.74 -19.10
CA ALA A 195 16.62 -15.88 -20.26
C ALA A 195 17.05 -16.61 -21.54
N VAL A 196 18.19 -17.31 -21.51
CA VAL A 196 18.67 -18.12 -22.65
C VAL A 196 17.73 -19.30 -22.92
N LYS A 197 17.36 -20.07 -21.88
CA LYS A 197 16.44 -21.21 -22.01
C LYS A 197 15.09 -20.82 -22.60
N HIS A 198 14.60 -19.63 -22.28
CA HIS A 198 13.31 -19.14 -22.74
C HIS A 198 13.42 -18.14 -23.88
N ARG A 199 14.59 -17.93 -24.50
CA ARG A 199 14.86 -16.86 -25.49
C ARG A 199 13.79 -16.68 -26.55
N ASP A 200 13.28 -17.77 -27.13
CA ASP A 200 12.25 -17.70 -28.18
C ASP A 200 10.87 -17.34 -27.61
N THR A 201 10.60 -17.68 -26.35
CA THR A 201 9.31 -17.44 -25.67
C THR A 201 9.33 -16.29 -24.67
N LEU A 202 10.47 -15.64 -24.45
CA LEU A 202 10.66 -14.61 -23.44
C LEU A 202 9.89 -13.33 -23.84
N ALA A 203 8.91 -12.97 -23.01
CA ALA A 203 8.12 -11.76 -23.19
C ALA A 203 8.63 -10.62 -22.31
N ALA A 204 8.82 -10.90 -21.01
CA ALA A 204 9.13 -9.87 -20.03
C ALA A 204 9.98 -10.36 -18.85
N LEU A 205 10.65 -9.41 -18.20
CA LEU A 205 11.06 -9.48 -16.80
C LEU A 205 10.21 -8.48 -16.01
N MET A 206 9.77 -8.86 -14.81
CA MET A 206 9.28 -7.91 -13.81
C MET A 206 10.32 -7.77 -12.69
N VAL A 207 10.75 -6.55 -12.40
CA VAL A 207 11.73 -6.26 -11.35
C VAL A 207 11.30 -5.05 -10.52
N THR A 208 11.61 -5.01 -9.24
CA THR A 208 11.39 -3.85 -8.37
C THR A 208 12.76 -3.22 -8.08
N TYR A 209 12.88 -1.89 -8.21
CA TYR A 209 14.14 -1.19 -7.93
C TYR A 209 13.90 0.08 -7.10
N PRO A 210 14.63 0.32 -5.99
CA PRO A 210 15.39 -0.70 -5.25
C PRO A 210 14.49 -1.89 -4.89
N SER A 211 15.09 -3.05 -4.64
CA SER A 211 14.34 -4.28 -4.43
C SER A 211 13.42 -4.18 -3.21
N THR A 212 12.47 -5.11 -3.08
CA THR A 212 11.60 -5.23 -1.91
C THR A 212 12.36 -5.57 -0.63
N HIS A 213 13.66 -5.90 -0.72
CA HIS A 213 14.55 -6.04 0.43
C HIS A 213 15.13 -4.69 0.91
N GLY A 214 14.77 -3.57 0.27
CA GLY A 214 15.26 -2.24 0.62
C GLY A 214 16.71 -1.99 0.22
N VAL A 215 17.20 -2.63 -0.85
CA VAL A 215 18.59 -2.50 -1.30
C VAL A 215 18.69 -2.12 -2.79
N PHE A 216 19.71 -1.32 -3.12
CA PHE A 216 20.06 -1.01 -4.50
C PHE A 216 20.99 -2.09 -5.05
N GLU A 217 20.55 -2.80 -6.08
CA GLU A 217 21.34 -3.80 -6.79
C GLU A 217 22.23 -3.14 -7.85
N ALA A 218 23.56 -3.27 -7.71
CA ALA A 218 24.52 -2.65 -8.64
C ALA A 218 24.43 -3.23 -10.07
N THR A 219 23.86 -4.42 -10.22
CA THR A 219 23.74 -5.17 -11.48
C THR A 219 22.47 -4.85 -12.28
N ILE A 220 21.63 -3.90 -11.85
CA ILE A 220 20.30 -3.66 -12.46
C ILE A 220 20.35 -3.38 -13.96
N LYS A 221 21.34 -2.64 -14.46
CA LYS A 221 21.51 -2.38 -15.90
C LYS A 221 21.89 -3.64 -16.68
N GLU A 222 22.75 -4.47 -16.09
CA GLU A 222 23.13 -5.75 -16.67
C GLU A 222 21.92 -6.70 -16.72
N LEU A 223 21.11 -6.72 -15.67
CA LEU A 223 19.86 -7.47 -15.62
C LEU A 223 18.92 -7.08 -16.77
N CYS A 224 18.70 -5.77 -16.97
CA CYS A 224 17.91 -5.28 -18.09
C CYS A 224 18.49 -5.71 -19.45
N GLN A 225 19.82 -5.58 -19.62
CA GLN A 225 20.50 -5.94 -20.85
C GLN A 225 20.36 -7.44 -21.19
N ILE A 226 20.49 -8.34 -20.21
CA ILE A 226 20.31 -9.78 -20.41
C ILE A 226 18.92 -10.09 -20.98
N ILE A 227 17.88 -9.41 -20.51
CA ILE A 227 16.51 -9.59 -20.97
C ILE A 227 16.34 -9.05 -22.39
N HIS A 228 16.90 -7.87 -22.67
CA HIS A 228 16.86 -7.26 -24.00
C HIS A 228 17.62 -8.10 -25.05
N ASP A 229 18.80 -8.63 -24.71
CA ASP A 229 19.61 -9.49 -25.59
C ASP A 229 18.88 -10.79 -25.98
N ASN A 230 17.93 -11.23 -25.15
CA ASN A 230 17.08 -12.40 -25.38
C ASN A 230 15.68 -12.04 -25.91
N GLY A 231 15.46 -10.79 -26.32
CA GLY A 231 14.26 -10.33 -27.01
C GLY A 231 13.05 -10.00 -26.11
N GLY A 232 13.24 -10.01 -24.79
CA GLY A 232 12.22 -9.61 -23.82
C GLY A 232 12.12 -8.08 -23.66
N GLN A 233 11.13 -7.66 -22.87
CA GLN A 233 11.01 -6.27 -22.36
C GLN A 233 11.12 -6.26 -20.84
N VAL A 234 11.49 -5.12 -20.26
CA VAL A 234 11.67 -4.96 -18.82
C VAL A 234 10.54 -4.11 -18.26
N TYR A 235 9.73 -4.74 -17.41
CA TYR A 235 8.76 -4.06 -16.57
C TYR A 235 9.42 -3.76 -15.21
N MET A 236 9.45 -2.48 -14.83
CA MET A 236 9.86 -2.09 -13.48
C MET A 236 8.63 -1.79 -12.61
N ASP A 237 8.54 -2.43 -11.47
CA ASP A 237 7.65 -2.03 -10.39
C ASP A 237 8.21 -0.76 -9.72
N GLY A 238 7.51 0.35 -9.87
CA GLY A 238 7.88 1.66 -9.34
C GLY A 238 7.25 1.99 -7.99
N ALA A 239 6.75 1.01 -7.24
CA ALA A 239 6.29 1.23 -5.86
C ALA A 239 7.39 1.87 -4.97
N ASN A 240 8.65 1.56 -5.25
CA ASN A 240 9.82 2.03 -4.50
C ASN A 240 10.48 3.29 -5.10
N MET A 241 9.75 4.05 -5.94
CA MET A 241 10.28 5.28 -6.55
C MET A 241 10.65 6.37 -5.54
N ASN A 242 10.19 6.30 -4.28
CA ASN A 242 10.60 7.24 -3.23
C ASN A 242 12.09 7.21 -2.91
N ALA A 243 12.81 6.17 -3.35
CA ALA A 243 14.27 6.08 -3.28
C ALA A 243 14.98 6.54 -4.57
N GLN A 244 14.24 6.88 -5.62
CA GLN A 244 14.79 7.16 -6.95
C GLN A 244 14.63 8.62 -7.39
N VAL A 245 13.46 9.24 -7.13
CA VAL A 245 13.09 10.54 -7.73
C VAL A 245 14.22 11.58 -7.55
N GLY A 246 14.71 12.14 -8.66
CA GLY A 246 15.79 13.13 -8.68
C GLY A 246 17.21 12.57 -8.57
N ILE A 247 17.38 11.28 -8.27
CA ILE A 247 18.69 10.60 -8.17
C ILE A 247 18.96 9.70 -9.38
N CYS A 248 17.98 8.89 -9.76
CA CYS A 248 18.03 8.02 -10.94
C CYS A 248 16.61 7.83 -11.49
N SER A 249 16.51 7.31 -12.72
CA SER A 249 15.22 7.10 -13.36
C SER A 249 15.09 5.68 -13.96
N PRO A 250 13.88 5.09 -13.96
CA PRO A 250 13.63 3.78 -14.56
C PRO A 250 14.05 3.68 -16.02
N GLY A 251 13.81 4.71 -16.83
CA GLY A 251 14.20 4.73 -18.24
C GLY A 251 15.73 4.66 -18.42
N GLU A 252 16.50 5.35 -17.57
CA GLU A 252 17.97 5.35 -17.64
C GLU A 252 18.62 4.05 -17.13
N ILE A 253 17.93 3.28 -16.29
CA ILE A 253 18.38 1.96 -15.83
C ILE A 253 17.99 0.83 -16.79
N GLY A 254 17.23 1.13 -17.86
CA GLY A 254 16.89 0.17 -18.92
C GLY A 254 15.50 -0.47 -18.80
N ALA A 255 14.60 0.08 -17.97
CA ALA A 255 13.21 -0.35 -17.98
C ALA A 255 12.50 0.14 -19.25
N ASP A 256 11.59 -0.67 -19.80
CA ASP A 256 10.76 -0.29 -20.96
C ASP A 256 9.41 0.26 -20.53
N VAL A 257 8.93 -0.14 -19.35
CA VAL A 257 7.68 0.35 -18.75
C VAL A 257 7.79 0.30 -17.24
N CYS A 258 7.19 1.29 -16.57
CA CYS A 258 7.09 1.33 -15.12
C CYS A 258 5.73 1.87 -14.70
N HIS A 259 5.11 1.25 -13.71
CA HIS A 259 4.00 1.89 -13.02
C HIS A 259 4.48 2.69 -11.81
N LEU A 260 3.77 3.76 -11.48
CA LEU A 260 4.01 4.55 -10.27
C LEU A 260 2.85 4.40 -9.31
N ASN A 261 3.10 4.20 -8.02
CA ASN A 261 2.06 4.35 -7.01
C ASN A 261 1.96 5.82 -6.59
N LEU A 262 1.04 6.58 -7.17
CA LEU A 262 0.83 7.97 -6.77
C LEU A 262 0.38 8.11 -5.31
N HIS A 263 -0.23 7.07 -4.77
CA HIS A 263 -0.67 6.92 -3.37
C HIS A 263 0.42 6.42 -2.43
N LYS A 264 1.66 6.33 -2.92
CA LYS A 264 2.86 6.10 -2.11
C LYS A 264 3.80 7.29 -2.32
N THR A 265 4.50 7.32 -3.45
CA THR A 265 5.56 8.28 -3.74
C THR A 265 5.05 9.72 -3.93
N PHE A 266 3.82 9.90 -4.42
CA PHE A 266 3.29 11.22 -4.85
C PHE A 266 2.04 11.67 -4.08
N CYS A 267 2.00 11.35 -2.79
CA CYS A 267 1.14 11.95 -1.76
C CYS A 267 -0.38 11.72 -1.83
N ILE A 268 -0.92 10.95 -2.80
CA ILE A 268 -2.34 10.54 -2.72
C ILE A 268 -2.55 9.78 -1.39
N PRO A 269 -3.58 10.10 -0.59
CA PRO A 269 -3.75 9.49 0.71
C PRO A 269 -4.10 8.00 0.60
N HIS A 270 -3.57 7.20 1.52
CA HIS A 270 -3.81 5.76 1.58
C HIS A 270 -5.27 5.41 1.89
N GLY A 271 -6.01 6.30 2.56
CA GLY A 271 -7.47 6.22 2.74
C GLY A 271 -7.99 4.97 3.47
N GLY A 272 -7.14 4.27 4.24
CA GLY A 272 -7.49 3.00 4.87
C GLY A 272 -7.53 1.79 3.94
N GLY A 273 -6.94 1.91 2.73
CA GLY A 273 -6.91 0.83 1.72
C GLY A 273 -7.28 1.26 0.30
N GLY A 274 -7.29 2.56 0.03
CA GLY A 274 -7.67 3.18 -1.25
C GLY A 274 -8.32 4.54 -1.02
N PRO A 275 -8.37 5.42 -2.03
CA PRO A 275 -8.10 5.15 -3.45
C PRO A 275 -6.61 5.18 -3.82
N GLY A 276 -6.29 4.66 -5.01
CA GLY A 276 -4.97 4.78 -5.62
C GLY A 276 -5.06 5.28 -7.07
N MET A 277 -3.90 5.61 -7.62
CA MET A 277 -3.65 5.75 -9.06
C MET A 277 -2.33 5.07 -9.39
N GLY A 278 -2.30 4.37 -10.52
CA GLY A 278 -1.16 3.56 -10.98
C GLY A 278 -0.73 3.89 -12.41
N PRO A 279 -0.44 5.17 -12.74
CA PRO A 279 -0.07 5.54 -14.10
C PRO A 279 1.18 4.78 -14.56
N ILE A 280 1.25 4.49 -15.85
CA ILE A 280 2.39 3.80 -16.46
C ILE A 280 3.19 4.75 -17.34
N GLY A 281 4.48 4.91 -17.05
CA GLY A 281 5.46 5.49 -17.96
C GLY A 281 6.00 4.42 -18.89
N VAL A 282 6.16 4.75 -20.17
CA VAL A 282 6.62 3.79 -21.19
C VAL A 282 7.68 4.36 -22.10
N ALA A 283 8.60 3.49 -22.53
CA ALA A 283 9.55 3.77 -23.58
C ALA A 283 8.82 3.94 -24.93
N LYS A 284 9.47 4.61 -25.87
CA LYS A 284 8.84 5.05 -27.13
C LYS A 284 8.22 3.89 -27.93
N GLN A 285 8.83 2.71 -27.91
CA GLN A 285 8.33 1.55 -28.65
C GLN A 285 7.02 0.98 -28.09
N LEU A 286 6.70 1.23 -26.81
CA LEU A 286 5.48 0.75 -26.17
C LEU A 286 4.33 1.77 -26.21
N ALA A 287 4.62 3.05 -26.49
CA ALA A 287 3.64 4.13 -26.55
C ALA A 287 2.43 3.86 -27.48
N PRO A 288 2.58 3.25 -28.68
CA PRO A 288 1.45 2.91 -29.56
C PRO A 288 0.44 1.91 -28.97
N PHE A 289 0.79 1.23 -27.88
CA PHE A 289 0.02 0.16 -27.26
C PHE A 289 -0.54 0.53 -25.89
N LEU A 290 -0.45 1.81 -25.50
CA LEU A 290 -1.06 2.30 -24.27
C LEU A 290 -2.59 2.18 -24.27
N PRO A 291 -3.23 2.16 -23.08
CA PRO A 291 -4.69 2.09 -23.00
C PRO A 291 -5.39 3.28 -23.65
N SER A 292 -6.45 2.99 -24.40
CA SER A 292 -7.44 3.95 -24.88
C SER A 292 -8.79 3.71 -24.20
N HIS A 293 -9.86 4.39 -24.64
CA HIS A 293 -11.19 4.25 -24.06
C HIS A 293 -12.30 4.40 -25.12
N PRO A 294 -13.36 3.57 -25.12
CA PRO A 294 -14.35 3.53 -26.20
C PRO A 294 -15.25 4.77 -26.29
N VAL A 295 -15.41 5.53 -25.20
CA VAL A 295 -16.26 6.74 -25.17
C VAL A 295 -15.47 8.01 -25.44
N ILE A 296 -14.27 8.11 -24.86
CA ILE A 296 -13.39 9.28 -24.95
C ILE A 296 -12.01 8.75 -25.31
N PRO A 297 -11.66 8.68 -26.60
CA PRO A 297 -10.35 8.19 -27.03
C PRO A 297 -9.24 9.01 -26.40
N ILE A 298 -8.26 8.32 -25.80
CA ILE A 298 -7.11 8.96 -25.15
C ILE A 298 -6.06 9.14 -26.23
N ARG A 299 -5.66 10.39 -26.46
CA ARG A 299 -4.82 10.78 -27.59
C ARG A 299 -3.53 9.95 -27.68
N GLY A 300 -3.30 9.39 -28.85
CA GLY A 300 -2.05 8.81 -29.33
C GLY A 300 -2.15 8.65 -30.85
N GLU A 301 -1.04 8.72 -31.58
CA GLU A 301 -0.99 8.67 -33.06
C GLU A 301 -1.47 7.33 -33.67
N HIS A 302 -1.91 6.38 -32.84
CA HIS A 302 -2.14 4.99 -33.22
C HIS A 302 -3.39 4.37 -32.58
N GLU A 303 -4.57 4.99 -32.74
CA GLU A 303 -5.86 4.42 -32.30
C GLU A 303 -6.07 2.97 -32.78
N ALA A 304 -5.54 2.61 -33.96
CA ALA A 304 -5.66 1.26 -34.52
C ALA A 304 -4.88 0.19 -33.73
N THR A 305 -3.86 0.57 -32.95
CA THR A 305 -3.00 -0.38 -32.20
C THR A 305 -3.10 -0.26 -30.69
N ALA A 306 -3.78 0.76 -30.18
CA ALA A 306 -3.96 0.98 -28.76
C ALA A 306 -4.60 -0.24 -28.07
N MET A 307 -4.18 -0.53 -26.83
CA MET A 307 -4.91 -1.51 -26.05
C MET A 307 -6.25 -0.90 -25.63
N GLY A 308 -7.29 -1.74 -25.49
CA GLY A 308 -8.59 -1.29 -25.02
C GLY A 308 -8.53 -0.68 -23.61
N ALA A 309 -9.68 -0.42 -23.01
CA ALA A 309 -9.72 0.15 -21.68
C ALA A 309 -9.31 -0.86 -20.60
N VAL A 310 -8.43 -0.44 -19.68
CA VAL A 310 -8.13 -1.15 -18.43
C VAL A 310 -8.93 -0.61 -17.25
N SER A 311 -9.44 0.62 -17.35
CA SER A 311 -10.30 1.26 -16.35
C SER A 311 -11.60 1.74 -16.99
N ALA A 312 -12.67 1.83 -16.19
CA ALA A 312 -14.00 2.24 -16.68
C ALA A 312 -14.10 3.72 -17.12
N ALA A 313 -13.18 4.57 -16.67
CA ALA A 313 -13.06 5.96 -17.08
C ALA A 313 -11.71 6.17 -17.78
N PRO A 314 -11.64 7.09 -18.77
CA PRO A 314 -10.44 7.27 -19.59
C PRO A 314 -9.19 7.64 -18.77
N PHE A 315 -9.34 8.42 -17.70
CA PHE A 315 -8.23 8.87 -16.86
C PHE A 315 -8.37 8.38 -15.41
N GLY A 316 -8.89 7.15 -15.24
CA GLY A 316 -9.07 6.51 -13.93
C GLY A 316 -9.84 7.39 -12.94
N SER A 317 -9.32 7.50 -11.72
CA SER A 317 -9.85 8.34 -10.64
C SER A 317 -9.33 9.78 -10.78
N SER A 318 -9.79 10.50 -11.80
CA SER A 318 -9.19 11.78 -12.20
C SER A 318 -9.20 12.87 -11.12
N ALA A 319 -10.19 12.86 -10.22
CA ALA A 319 -10.37 13.88 -9.18
C ALA A 319 -9.26 13.89 -8.10
N ILE A 320 -8.46 12.83 -7.99
CA ILE A 320 -7.34 12.73 -7.04
C ILE A 320 -5.97 13.00 -7.68
N LEU A 321 -5.88 13.14 -9.01
CA LEU A 321 -4.65 13.53 -9.71
C LEU A 321 -4.13 14.94 -9.36
N PRO A 322 -4.96 15.94 -9.00
CA PRO A 322 -4.46 17.22 -8.53
C PRO A 322 -3.51 17.12 -7.33
N ILE A 323 -3.63 16.09 -6.48
CA ILE A 323 -2.78 15.89 -5.30
C ILE A 323 -1.33 15.73 -5.72
N SER A 324 -1.05 14.76 -6.60
CA SER A 324 0.30 14.51 -7.10
C SER A 324 0.81 15.64 -7.98
N TRP A 325 -0.07 16.28 -8.76
CA TRP A 325 0.29 17.47 -9.53
C TRP A 325 0.74 18.61 -8.60
N MET A 326 0.00 18.90 -7.53
CA MET A 326 0.35 19.91 -6.53
C MET A 326 1.68 19.59 -5.85
N TYR A 327 1.89 18.34 -5.42
CA TYR A 327 3.15 17.90 -4.81
C TYR A 327 4.34 18.17 -5.73
N VAL A 328 4.27 17.67 -6.98
CA VAL A 328 5.36 17.83 -7.96
C VAL A 328 5.63 19.32 -8.26
N LYS A 329 4.57 20.13 -8.43
CA LYS A 329 4.71 21.56 -8.71
C LYS A 329 5.25 22.37 -7.55
N MET A 330 4.83 22.08 -6.31
CA MET A 330 5.30 22.79 -5.13
C MET A 330 6.73 22.41 -4.75
N MET A 331 7.09 21.13 -4.89
CA MET A 331 8.42 20.63 -4.56
C MET A 331 9.46 21.06 -5.60
N GLY A 332 9.09 21.01 -6.89
CA GLY A 332 10.05 21.19 -7.98
C GLY A 332 11.17 20.14 -7.97
N SER A 333 12.13 20.26 -8.88
CA SER A 333 13.22 19.28 -9.00
C SER A 333 14.09 19.19 -7.75
N GLU A 334 14.41 20.34 -7.13
CA GLU A 334 15.25 20.40 -5.94
C GLU A 334 14.54 19.80 -4.72
N GLY A 335 13.28 20.17 -4.47
CA GLY A 335 12.51 19.62 -3.36
C GLY A 335 12.29 18.12 -3.50
N LEU A 336 11.99 17.62 -4.72
CA LEU A 336 11.84 16.19 -4.97
C LEU A 336 13.15 15.41 -4.72
N LEU A 337 14.30 15.96 -5.11
CA LEU A 337 15.60 15.37 -4.80
C LEU A 337 15.87 15.33 -3.29
N GLU A 338 15.59 16.43 -2.57
CA GLU A 338 15.78 16.48 -1.12
C GLU A 338 14.83 15.54 -0.37
N ALA A 339 13.60 15.36 -0.85
CA ALA A 339 12.67 14.36 -0.33
C ALA A 339 13.26 12.94 -0.41
N THR A 340 13.75 12.54 -1.58
CA THR A 340 14.39 11.23 -1.78
C THR A 340 15.61 11.04 -0.87
N LYS A 341 16.47 12.07 -0.75
CA LYS A 341 17.63 12.03 0.17
C LYS A 341 17.19 11.88 1.62
N GLY A 342 16.14 12.61 2.03
CA GLY A 342 15.56 12.54 3.37
C GLY A 342 15.03 11.14 3.70
N ALA A 343 14.31 10.51 2.77
CA ALA A 343 13.79 9.15 2.95
C ALA A 343 14.92 8.13 3.16
N ILE A 344 15.96 8.18 2.31
CA ILE A 344 17.13 7.29 2.43
C ILE A 344 17.92 7.57 3.73
N LEU A 345 18.08 8.84 4.09
CA LEU A 345 18.77 9.24 5.32
C LEU A 345 18.03 8.73 6.56
N ASN A 346 16.72 8.93 6.62
CA ASN A 346 15.89 8.51 7.76
C ASN A 346 15.93 6.99 7.94
N ALA A 347 15.81 6.22 6.86
CA ALA A 347 15.91 4.76 6.90
C ALA A 347 17.27 4.29 7.42
N ASN A 348 18.36 4.85 6.88
CA ASN A 348 19.71 4.48 7.30
C ASN A 348 20.03 4.93 8.74
N TYR A 349 19.47 6.05 9.20
CA TYR A 349 19.55 6.51 10.59
C TYR A 349 18.94 5.48 11.54
N MET A 350 17.70 5.08 11.28
CA MET A 350 16.99 4.10 12.10
C MET A 350 17.68 2.73 12.07
N MET A 351 18.05 2.25 10.87
CA MET A 351 18.81 1.02 10.70
C MET A 351 20.08 1.03 11.55
N THR A 352 20.84 2.13 11.52
CA THR A 352 22.08 2.28 12.30
C THR A 352 21.82 2.24 13.80
N ARG A 353 20.78 2.93 14.30
CA ARG A 353 20.42 2.91 15.72
C ARG A 353 19.99 1.53 16.21
N LEU A 354 19.36 0.73 15.36
CA LEU A 354 18.81 -0.58 15.72
C LEU A 354 19.80 -1.75 15.53
N SER A 355 20.84 -1.58 14.71
CA SER A 355 21.77 -2.65 14.31
C SER A 355 22.53 -3.33 15.46
N GLY A 356 22.62 -2.72 16.65
CA GLY A 356 23.24 -3.33 17.82
C GLY A 356 22.30 -4.23 18.65
N ALA A 357 21.00 -4.11 18.41
CA ALA A 357 19.94 -4.76 19.18
C ALA A 357 19.14 -5.77 18.35
N TYR A 358 19.08 -5.53 17.03
CA TYR A 358 18.36 -6.30 16.03
C TYR A 358 19.28 -6.60 14.84
N GLU A 359 19.16 -7.82 14.31
CA GLU A 359 19.84 -8.17 13.06
C GLU A 359 19.12 -7.50 11.89
N ILE A 360 19.89 -6.87 11.01
CA ILE A 360 19.37 -6.25 9.78
C ILE A 360 19.63 -7.22 8.63
N LEU A 361 18.55 -7.74 8.06
CA LEU A 361 18.62 -8.92 7.21
C LEU A 361 19.39 -8.69 5.90
N TYR A 362 19.19 -7.52 5.27
CA TYR A 362 19.82 -7.19 3.99
C TYR A 362 20.43 -5.80 4.00
N ARG A 363 21.56 -5.65 3.31
CA ARG A 363 22.29 -4.39 3.15
C ARG A 363 22.93 -4.36 1.76
N GLY A 364 22.97 -3.18 1.15
CA GLY A 364 23.73 -2.97 -0.08
C GLY A 364 25.24 -3.08 0.16
N GLU A 365 26.04 -3.06 -0.91
CA GLU A 365 27.50 -3.32 -0.89
C GLU A 365 28.28 -2.48 0.12
N LYS A 366 27.83 -1.25 0.40
CA LYS A 366 28.45 -0.32 1.36
C LYS A 366 27.81 -0.32 2.74
N GLY A 367 27.06 -1.38 3.08
CA GLY A 367 26.41 -1.55 4.38
C GLY A 367 25.18 -0.66 4.62
N ARG A 368 24.62 -0.07 3.55
CA ARG A 368 23.49 0.86 3.58
C ARG A 368 22.22 0.24 3.02
N CYS A 369 21.07 0.68 3.51
CA CYS A 369 19.78 0.41 2.88
C CYS A 369 19.38 1.57 1.95
N ALA A 370 18.29 1.39 1.20
CA ALA A 370 17.64 2.43 0.41
C ALA A 370 16.72 3.28 1.30
N HIS A 371 15.43 3.36 0.99
CA HIS A 371 14.40 4.06 1.76
C HIS A 371 13.73 3.20 2.84
N GLU A 372 14.05 1.91 2.89
CA GLU A 372 13.48 0.93 3.83
C GLU A 372 14.50 -0.15 4.19
N PHE A 373 14.28 -0.88 5.29
CA PHE A 373 15.13 -1.99 5.72
C PHE A 373 14.34 -3.07 6.48
N ILE A 374 14.90 -4.27 6.58
CA ILE A 374 14.26 -5.42 7.22
C ILE A 374 14.98 -5.78 8.53
N ILE A 375 14.19 -5.89 9.60
CA ILE A 375 14.61 -6.38 10.91
C ILE A 375 14.27 -7.87 11.01
N ASP A 376 15.28 -8.71 11.25
CA ASP A 376 15.07 -10.14 11.45
C ASP A 376 14.68 -10.45 12.90
N LEU A 377 13.44 -10.93 13.09
CA LEU A 377 12.92 -11.34 14.40
C LEU A 377 12.89 -12.86 14.58
N ARG A 378 13.22 -13.64 13.54
CA ARG A 378 13.17 -15.12 13.58
C ARG A 378 14.02 -15.72 14.70
N PRO A 379 15.22 -15.19 15.04
CA PRO A 379 16.00 -15.69 16.16
C PRO A 379 15.25 -15.65 17.50
N PHE A 380 14.39 -14.64 17.72
CA PHE A 380 13.64 -14.47 18.97
C PHE A 380 12.53 -15.49 19.17
N LYS A 381 12.04 -16.10 18.07
CA LYS A 381 11.11 -17.22 18.16
C LYS A 381 11.78 -18.45 18.76
N ALA A 382 13.05 -18.66 18.44
CA ALA A 382 13.83 -19.79 18.99
C ALA A 382 14.31 -19.51 20.41
N SER A 383 14.75 -18.29 20.73
CA SER A 383 15.33 -17.95 22.04
C SER A 383 14.29 -17.62 23.12
N ALA A 384 13.21 -16.93 22.76
CA ALA A 384 12.22 -16.39 23.70
C ALA A 384 10.78 -16.81 23.39
N GLY A 385 10.55 -17.58 22.31
CA GLY A 385 9.20 -17.88 21.82
C GLY A 385 8.47 -16.65 21.28
N VAL A 386 9.16 -15.53 21.02
CA VAL A 386 8.57 -14.26 20.57
C VAL A 386 8.54 -14.21 19.04
N SER A 387 7.38 -13.88 18.48
CA SER A 387 7.15 -13.73 17.04
C SER A 387 7.09 -12.26 16.62
N GLU A 388 7.12 -12.01 15.32
CA GLU A 388 6.86 -10.70 14.73
C GLU A 388 5.48 -10.15 15.10
N SER A 389 4.48 -11.02 15.24
CA SER A 389 3.12 -10.63 15.67
C SER A 389 3.13 -10.11 17.11
N ASP A 390 3.90 -10.71 18.01
CA ASP A 390 4.03 -10.24 19.39
C ASP A 390 4.64 -8.83 19.44
N VAL A 391 5.72 -8.60 18.69
CA VAL A 391 6.37 -7.27 18.58
C VAL A 391 5.41 -6.25 17.96
N ALA A 392 4.69 -6.65 16.92
CA ALA A 392 3.72 -5.79 16.23
C ALA A 392 2.56 -5.35 17.13
N LYS A 393 1.98 -6.28 17.89
CA LYS A 393 0.93 -5.93 18.86
C LYS A 393 1.49 -5.11 20.01
N ARG A 394 2.72 -5.40 20.46
CA ARG A 394 3.36 -4.66 21.55
C ARG A 394 3.66 -3.20 21.17
N LEU A 395 4.02 -2.93 19.92
CA LEU A 395 4.19 -1.55 19.42
C LEU A 395 2.93 -0.69 19.58
N GLN A 396 1.73 -1.28 19.57
CA GLN A 396 0.47 -0.55 19.80
C GLN A 396 0.43 0.04 21.22
N ASP A 397 0.98 -0.65 22.22
CA ASP A 397 1.06 -0.14 23.59
C ASP A 397 2.02 1.05 23.70
N TYR A 398 3.01 1.13 22.79
CA TYR A 398 3.94 2.25 22.63
C TYR A 398 3.39 3.40 21.76
N GLY A 399 2.16 3.27 21.24
CA GLY A 399 1.50 4.28 20.42
C GLY A 399 1.88 4.25 18.94
N PHE A 400 2.30 3.09 18.41
CA PHE A 400 2.69 2.93 17.00
C PHE A 400 1.89 1.85 16.30
N HIS A 401 1.58 2.11 15.03
CA HIS A 401 1.23 1.04 14.09
C HIS A 401 2.48 0.21 13.81
N SER A 402 2.32 -1.10 13.62
CA SER A 402 3.45 -1.97 13.26
C SER A 402 3.99 -1.65 11.85
N PRO A 403 5.29 -1.84 11.60
CA PRO A 403 5.82 -1.91 10.24
C PRO A 403 5.19 -3.06 9.44
N THR A 404 5.59 -3.19 8.18
CA THR A 404 5.09 -4.28 7.32
C THR A 404 5.57 -5.61 7.88
N MET A 405 4.63 -6.53 8.15
CA MET A 405 4.90 -7.79 8.83
C MET A 405 5.05 -8.95 7.85
N SER A 406 6.03 -9.82 8.08
CA SER A 406 6.17 -11.13 7.41
C SER A 406 6.21 -11.10 5.88
N TRP A 407 6.53 -9.94 5.31
CA TRP A 407 6.77 -9.76 3.88
C TRP A 407 7.89 -8.72 3.67
N PRO A 408 8.84 -8.93 2.73
CA PRO A 408 8.96 -10.08 1.82
C PRO A 408 9.47 -11.37 2.48
N VAL A 409 9.95 -11.30 3.72
CA VAL A 409 10.46 -12.47 4.47
C VAL A 409 9.57 -12.76 5.68
N ALA A 410 9.08 -14.00 5.76
CA ALA A 410 8.25 -14.45 6.88
C ALA A 410 9.01 -14.36 8.21
N GLY A 411 8.34 -13.87 9.27
CA GLY A 411 8.94 -13.72 10.60
C GLY A 411 9.79 -12.47 10.78
N THR A 412 9.67 -11.47 9.89
CA THR A 412 10.44 -10.22 9.93
C THR A 412 9.54 -8.99 9.95
N LEU A 413 10.11 -7.82 10.24
CA LEU A 413 9.46 -6.52 10.07
C LEU A 413 10.22 -5.67 9.05
N MET A 414 9.51 -5.06 8.10
CA MET A 414 10.07 -4.13 7.12
C MET A 414 9.64 -2.69 7.43
N VAL A 415 10.63 -1.84 7.65
CA VAL A 415 10.49 -0.48 8.19
C VAL A 415 10.82 0.56 7.12
N GLU A 416 9.86 1.45 6.82
CA GLU A 416 10.04 2.60 5.93
C GLU A 416 9.53 3.88 6.63
N PRO A 417 10.41 4.80 7.05
CA PRO A 417 10.00 6.02 7.77
C PRO A 417 9.54 7.17 6.88
N THR A 418 9.93 7.17 5.60
CA THR A 418 9.79 8.32 4.68
C THR A 418 10.56 9.57 5.11
N GLU A 419 10.55 10.58 4.25
CA GLU A 419 11.17 11.88 4.47
C GLU A 419 10.35 12.84 5.34
N SER A 420 9.06 12.54 5.54
CA SER A 420 8.12 13.45 6.22
C SER A 420 8.27 13.43 7.74
N GLU A 421 8.91 12.39 8.27
CA GLU A 421 9.01 12.18 9.70
C GLU A 421 10.20 12.89 10.32
N SER A 422 9.95 13.56 11.44
CA SER A 422 10.99 14.27 12.19
C SER A 422 11.94 13.29 12.87
N LYS A 423 13.20 13.69 13.08
CA LYS A 423 14.16 12.88 13.86
C LYS A 423 13.62 12.46 15.24
N ALA A 424 12.84 13.32 15.90
CA ALA A 424 12.23 13.01 17.19
C ALA A 424 11.21 11.85 17.07
N GLU A 425 10.46 11.76 15.97
CA GLU A 425 9.59 10.60 15.73
C GLU A 425 10.40 9.33 15.50
N LEU A 426 11.43 9.42 14.65
CA LEU A 426 12.31 8.28 14.37
C LEU A 426 12.94 7.74 15.65
N ASP A 427 13.35 8.64 16.56
CA ASP A 427 13.90 8.29 17.87
C ASP A 427 12.86 7.61 18.75
N ARG A 428 11.62 8.12 18.86
CA ARG A 428 10.56 7.46 19.65
C ARG A 428 10.30 6.04 19.16
N PHE A 429 10.24 5.84 17.84
CA PHE A 429 10.03 4.51 17.27
C PHE A 429 11.23 3.58 17.52
N CYS A 430 12.46 4.06 17.32
CA CYS A 430 13.67 3.28 17.61
C CYS A 430 13.75 2.92 19.10
N ASP A 431 13.47 3.85 19.99
CA ASP A 431 13.49 3.63 21.43
C ASP A 431 12.37 2.67 21.86
N ALA A 432 11.19 2.70 21.23
CA ALA A 432 10.14 1.70 21.42
C ALA A 432 10.64 0.29 21.09
N LEU A 433 11.27 0.11 19.92
CA LEU A 433 11.86 -1.17 19.53
C LEU A 433 13.00 -1.60 20.46
N LEU A 434 13.86 -0.68 20.91
CA LEU A 434 14.94 -1.01 21.85
C LEU A 434 14.40 -1.41 23.23
N MET A 435 13.32 -0.78 23.69
CA MET A 435 12.63 -1.21 24.92
C MET A 435 11.96 -2.57 24.74
N ILE A 436 11.33 -2.84 23.60
CA ILE A 436 10.80 -4.17 23.27
C ILE A 436 11.93 -5.21 23.23
N ARG A 437 13.12 -4.87 22.72
CA ARG A 437 14.28 -5.79 22.74
C ARG A 437 14.67 -6.16 24.17
N GLN A 438 14.59 -5.23 25.11
CA GLN A 438 14.83 -5.50 26.53
C GLN A 438 13.75 -6.40 27.12
N GLU A 439 12.47 -6.21 26.76
CA GLU A 439 11.39 -7.14 27.16
C GLU A 439 11.63 -8.56 26.62
N ILE A 440 12.13 -8.70 25.38
CA ILE A 440 12.54 -9.99 24.83
C ILE A 440 13.69 -10.58 25.67
N GLN A 441 14.69 -9.77 26.00
CA GLN A 441 15.85 -10.21 26.80
C GLN A 441 15.44 -10.69 28.20
N GLU A 442 14.47 -10.04 28.84
CA GLU A 442 13.91 -10.49 30.12
C GLU A 442 13.31 -11.90 30.04
N ILE A 443 12.71 -12.27 28.90
CA ILE A 443 12.21 -13.63 28.65
C ILE A 443 13.37 -14.60 28.43
N GLU A 444 14.34 -14.23 27.58
CA GLU A 444 15.54 -15.04 27.29
C GLU A 444 16.32 -15.39 28.57
N GLU A 445 16.38 -14.45 29.52
CA GLU A 445 17.12 -14.60 30.78
C GLU A 445 16.25 -15.13 31.93
N GLY A 446 14.99 -15.49 31.67
CA GLY A 446 14.08 -16.08 32.66
C GLY A 446 13.65 -15.14 33.78
N ARG A 447 13.71 -13.82 33.57
CA ARG A 447 13.27 -12.80 34.54
C ARG A 447 11.76 -12.58 34.55
N ILE A 448 11.07 -12.95 33.48
CA ILE A 448 9.61 -12.87 33.35
C ILE A 448 9.08 -14.16 32.72
N ASP A 449 7.83 -14.49 33.02
CA ASP A 449 7.17 -15.68 32.48
C ASP A 449 7.12 -15.65 30.94
N ALA A 450 7.46 -16.77 30.29
CA ALA A 450 7.55 -16.86 28.83
C ALA A 450 6.18 -16.78 28.11
N HIS A 451 5.09 -17.06 28.81
CA HIS A 451 3.73 -17.11 28.28
C HIS A 451 2.82 -16.00 28.82
N ASN A 452 3.12 -15.43 30.00
CA ASN A 452 2.38 -14.34 30.63
C ASN A 452 3.27 -13.11 30.84
N ASN A 453 3.49 -12.37 29.76
CA ASN A 453 4.33 -11.17 29.73
C ASN A 453 3.71 -10.10 28.80
N PRO A 454 4.22 -8.86 28.81
CA PRO A 454 3.63 -7.79 28.02
C PRO A 454 3.57 -8.08 26.51
N LEU A 455 4.57 -8.78 25.94
CA LEU A 455 4.60 -9.12 24.51
C LEU A 455 3.49 -10.11 24.13
N LYS A 456 3.23 -11.12 24.96
CA LYS A 456 2.21 -12.14 24.71
C LYS A 456 0.78 -11.64 24.92
N ASN A 457 0.60 -10.73 25.87
CA ASN A 457 -0.71 -10.20 26.22
C ASN A 457 -1.05 -8.88 25.50
N ALA A 458 -0.12 -8.33 24.71
CA ALA A 458 -0.39 -7.16 23.89
C ALA A 458 -1.40 -7.47 22.77
N PRO A 459 -2.25 -6.50 22.39
CA PRO A 459 -2.32 -5.13 22.93
C PRO A 459 -3.16 -5.02 24.21
N HIS A 460 -2.85 -4.02 25.05
CA HIS A 460 -3.56 -3.78 26.31
C HIS A 460 -4.64 -2.71 26.13
N THR A 461 -5.91 -3.12 26.15
CA THR A 461 -7.07 -2.20 26.02
C THR A 461 -7.35 -1.44 27.31
N ALA A 462 -8.16 -0.38 27.21
CA ALA A 462 -8.61 0.36 28.39
C ALA A 462 -9.41 -0.53 29.37
N ASP A 463 -10.21 -1.47 28.85
CA ASP A 463 -11.00 -2.41 29.64
C ASP A 463 -10.09 -3.38 30.43
N VAL A 464 -9.06 -3.94 29.78
CA VAL A 464 -8.09 -4.83 30.43
C VAL A 464 -7.34 -4.11 31.55
N ILE A 465 -6.97 -2.84 31.33
CA ILE A 465 -6.20 -2.07 32.31
C ILE A 465 -7.05 -1.58 33.48
N SER A 466 -8.34 -1.31 33.25
CA SER A 466 -9.28 -0.85 34.27
C SER A 466 -10.01 -1.98 35.02
N ALA A 467 -9.87 -3.23 34.58
CA ALA A 467 -10.41 -4.40 35.26
C ALA A 467 -9.96 -4.45 36.73
N ALA A 468 -10.85 -4.90 37.62
CA ALA A 468 -10.57 -4.99 39.06
C ALA A 468 -9.39 -5.91 39.35
N ASP A 469 -9.42 -7.11 38.77
CA ASP A 469 -8.37 -8.11 38.88
C ASP A 469 -7.27 -7.87 37.85
N TRP A 470 -6.04 -8.20 38.22
CA TRP A 470 -4.86 -8.07 37.35
C TRP A 470 -3.98 -9.31 37.45
N PRO A 471 -4.26 -10.37 36.65
CA PRO A 471 -3.60 -11.67 36.76
C PRO A 471 -2.25 -11.73 36.03
N HIS A 472 -1.54 -10.60 35.94
CA HIS A 472 -0.28 -10.49 35.21
C HIS A 472 0.90 -10.23 36.15
N PRO A 473 2.08 -10.84 35.91
CA PRO A 473 3.27 -10.68 36.75
C PRO A 473 4.03 -9.35 36.51
N TYR A 474 3.47 -8.46 35.70
CA TYR A 474 3.99 -7.13 35.41
C TYR A 474 2.95 -6.07 35.76
N SER A 475 3.34 -4.81 35.95
CA SER A 475 2.39 -3.77 36.35
C SER A 475 1.50 -3.31 35.19
N ARG A 476 0.29 -2.82 35.51
CA ARG A 476 -0.58 -2.11 34.56
C ARG A 476 0.16 -0.99 33.81
N ARG A 477 1.07 -0.28 34.51
CA ARG A 477 1.91 0.76 33.90
C ARG A 477 2.84 0.18 32.84
N LYS A 478 3.51 -0.95 33.10
CA LYS A 478 4.33 -1.65 32.09
C LYS A 478 3.47 -2.08 30.89
N GLY A 479 2.23 -2.51 31.13
CA GLY A 479 1.27 -2.84 30.06
C GLY A 479 0.91 -1.62 29.18
N ALA A 480 0.34 -0.57 29.77
CA ALA A 480 -0.31 0.51 29.01
C ALA A 480 0.49 1.81 28.84
N TYR A 481 1.48 2.06 29.68
CA TYR A 481 2.31 3.28 29.68
C TYR A 481 3.81 2.93 29.73
N PRO A 482 4.32 2.17 28.74
CA PRO A 482 5.70 1.68 28.78
C PRO A 482 6.75 2.76 28.48
N ALA A 483 6.33 3.95 27.99
CA ALA A 483 7.23 5.04 27.64
C ALA A 483 6.62 6.41 27.99
N SER A 484 7.46 7.42 28.24
CA SER A 484 7.03 8.75 28.69
C SER A 484 6.16 9.50 27.68
N TRP A 485 6.36 9.30 26.37
CA TRP A 485 5.51 9.90 25.35
C TRP A 485 4.09 9.32 25.34
N VAL A 486 3.94 8.05 25.74
CA VAL A 486 2.62 7.41 25.87
C VAL A 486 1.83 8.01 27.03
N GLU A 487 2.51 8.44 28.10
CA GLU A 487 1.87 9.16 29.20
C GLU A 487 1.36 10.54 28.78
N ALA A 488 2.09 11.21 27.87
CA ALA A 488 1.69 12.51 27.35
C ALA A 488 0.50 12.42 26.38
N ALA A 489 0.46 11.37 25.53
CA ALA A 489 -0.61 11.15 24.56
C ALA A 489 -0.85 9.66 24.34
N LYS A 490 -1.83 9.09 25.04
CA LYS A 490 -2.20 7.67 24.91
C LYS A 490 -3.22 7.48 23.79
N PHE A 491 -2.85 6.66 22.79
CA PHE A 491 -3.81 6.03 21.89
C PHE A 491 -4.18 4.65 22.45
N TRP A 492 -5.47 4.34 22.54
CA TRP A 492 -5.96 3.09 23.11
C TRP A 492 -6.31 2.07 22.03
N PRO A 493 -5.69 0.88 22.02
CA PRO A 493 -6.23 -0.27 21.32
C PRO A 493 -7.66 -0.54 21.81
N THR A 494 -8.61 -0.64 20.88
CA THR A 494 -10.03 -0.77 21.22
C THR A 494 -10.50 -2.20 21.39
N VAL A 495 -9.69 -3.17 20.97
CA VAL A 495 -9.89 -4.60 21.16
C VAL A 495 -8.57 -5.29 21.52
N GLY A 496 -8.67 -6.46 22.15
CA GLY A 496 -7.50 -7.30 22.43
C GLY A 496 -6.92 -7.92 21.15
N ARG A 497 -6.02 -8.89 21.31
CA ARG A 497 -5.44 -9.60 20.18
C ARG A 497 -6.53 -10.37 19.42
N VAL A 498 -6.62 -10.13 18.11
CA VAL A 498 -7.55 -10.81 17.21
C VAL A 498 -7.17 -12.29 17.07
N ASP A 499 -8.17 -13.17 17.05
CA ASP A 499 -8.02 -14.59 16.68
C ASP A 499 -8.32 -14.74 15.18
N ASP A 500 -7.25 -14.73 14.38
CA ASP A 500 -7.34 -14.81 12.93
C ASP A 500 -7.98 -16.15 12.47
N VAL A 501 -7.65 -17.27 13.14
CA VAL A 501 -8.10 -18.61 12.74
C VAL A 501 -9.58 -18.81 13.05
N PHE A 502 -10.06 -18.25 14.16
CA PHE A 502 -11.48 -18.31 14.51
C PHE A 502 -12.34 -17.60 13.46
N GLY A 503 -11.93 -16.41 12.99
CA GLY A 503 -12.65 -15.66 11.97
C GLY A 503 -12.80 -16.42 10.64
N ASP A 504 -11.71 -17.02 10.15
CA ASP A 504 -11.72 -17.79 8.90
C ASP A 504 -12.62 -19.04 8.98
N ARG A 505 -12.75 -19.64 10.18
CA ARG A 505 -13.61 -20.81 10.42
C ARG A 505 -15.09 -20.45 10.58
N ASN A 506 -15.39 -19.22 10.99
CA ASN A 506 -16.73 -18.75 11.33
C ASN A 506 -17.09 -17.51 10.52
N LEU A 507 -17.18 -17.67 9.20
CA LEU A 507 -17.44 -16.57 8.27
C LEU A 507 -18.89 -16.09 8.38
N CYS A 508 -19.11 -14.94 9.04
CA CYS A 508 -20.43 -14.34 9.23
C CYS A 508 -20.55 -12.98 8.50
N THR A 509 -21.75 -12.65 8.03
CA THR A 509 -22.14 -11.26 7.70
C THR A 509 -22.45 -10.49 8.98
N CYS A 510 -22.57 -9.15 8.93
CA CYS A 510 -22.95 -8.32 10.09
C CYS A 510 -24.14 -8.94 10.85
N LEU A 511 -23.85 -9.57 11.99
CA LEU A 511 -24.87 -10.12 12.85
C LEU A 511 -25.49 -8.99 13.66
N ASP A 512 -26.76 -9.13 14.04
CA ASP A 512 -27.35 -8.23 15.01
C ASP A 512 -26.58 -8.36 16.34
N VAL A 513 -26.38 -7.24 17.06
CA VAL A 513 -25.57 -7.20 18.30
C VAL A 513 -26.01 -8.27 19.33
N GLU A 514 -27.31 -8.61 19.35
CA GLU A 514 -27.89 -9.65 20.20
C GLU A 514 -27.38 -11.06 19.88
N SER A 515 -27.03 -11.32 18.60
CA SER A 515 -26.46 -12.60 18.16
C SER A 515 -25.02 -12.76 18.63
N TYR A 516 -24.25 -11.66 18.72
CA TYR A 516 -22.90 -11.68 19.30
C TYR A 516 -22.92 -12.00 20.80
N VAL A 517 -23.94 -11.53 21.54
CA VAL A 517 -24.09 -11.80 22.98
C VAL A 517 -24.51 -13.25 23.24
N ALA A 518 -25.29 -13.86 22.34
CA ALA A 518 -25.67 -15.26 22.42
C ALA A 518 -24.46 -16.19 22.18
N GLU A 519 -23.62 -15.90 21.18
CA GLU A 519 -22.43 -16.70 20.88
C GLU A 519 -21.33 -16.59 21.96
N GLN A 520 -21.14 -15.41 22.57
CA GLN A 520 -20.19 -15.26 23.68
C GLN A 520 -20.59 -16.07 24.93
N LYS A 521 -21.90 -16.24 25.18
CA LYS A 521 -22.38 -17.07 26.29
C LYS A 521 -22.09 -18.55 26.06
N GLU A 522 -22.34 -19.07 24.85
CA GLU A 522 -22.04 -20.47 24.53
C GLU A 522 -20.54 -20.79 24.60
N GLN A 523 -19.67 -19.85 24.23
CA GLN A 523 -18.22 -20.03 24.35
C GLN A 523 -17.70 -19.96 25.80
N SER A 524 -18.30 -19.12 26.64
CA SER A 524 -17.95 -19.06 28.07
C SER A 524 -18.38 -20.30 28.87
N GLU A 525 -19.33 -21.08 28.34
CA GLU A 525 -19.79 -22.35 28.93
C GLU A 525 -19.03 -23.58 28.38
N ALA A 526 -18.25 -23.40 27.30
CA ALA A 526 -17.46 -24.46 26.64
C ALA A 526 -15.95 -24.43 26.98
N LEU A 527 -15.47 -23.38 27.64
CA LEU A 527 -14.16 -23.27 28.29
C LEU A 527 -14.29 -23.54 29.79
#